data_AF-A0A1Q7QAF2-F1
#
_entry.id   AF-A0A1Q7QAF2-F1
#
_cell.length_a   1.000
_cell.length_b   1.000
_cell.length_c   1.000
_cell.angle_alpha   90.00
_cell.angle_beta   90.00
_cell.angle_gamma   90.00
#
_symmetry.space_group_name_H-M   'P 1'
#
loop_
_entity.id
_entity.type
_entity.pdbx_description
1 polymer ?
#
loop_
_entity_poly.entity_id
_entity_poly.type
_entity_poly.pdbx_seq_one_letter_code
_entity_poly.pdbx_strand_id
1 'polypeptide(L)'
;MNSELLNELTFFVLAVFVGIEVISKVPTMLHTPLMSGTNAIHGIILVGALLIAAGANSPVTVILGLLAVVLATTNVVGGFVVTDRMLEMFKGRQAQPNTPETAKPK
;
A
#
# COMPACT_ATOMS: atom_id res chain seq x y z
N MET A 1 26.12 7.77 -23.13
CA MET A 1 25.04 7.46 -22.16
C MET A 1 24.11 8.66 -22.12
N ASN A 2 22.79 8.49 -22.26
CA ASN A 2 21.83 9.61 -22.18
C ASN A 2 21.81 10.16 -20.74
N SER A 3 21.82 11.48 -20.55
CA SER A 3 21.81 12.11 -19.22
C SER A 3 20.54 11.79 -18.43
N GLU A 4 19.39 11.68 -19.12
CA GLU A 4 18.12 11.26 -18.50
C GLU A 4 18.22 9.84 -17.92
N LEU A 5 18.75 8.89 -18.69
CA LEU A 5 18.93 7.51 -18.23
C LEU A 5 19.86 7.43 -17.02
N LEU A 6 20.93 8.25 -17.00
CA LEU A 6 21.82 8.33 -15.84
C LEU A 6 21.09 8.87 -14.60
N ASN A 7 20.21 9.86 -14.77
CA ASN A 7 19.42 10.41 -13.67
C ASN A 7 18.38 9.41 -13.15
N GLU A 8 17.63 8.76 -14.04
CA GLU A 8 16.65 7.73 -13.69
C GLU A 8 17.30 6.55 -12.97
N LEU A 9 18.44 6.07 -13.48
CA LEU A 9 19.21 5.01 -12.84
C LEU A 9 19.71 5.45 -11.46
N THR A 10 20.18 6.68 -11.33
CA THR A 10 20.61 7.24 -10.05
C THR A 10 19.45 7.25 -9.05
N PHE A 11 18.28 7.76 -9.44
CA PHE A 11 17.09 7.76 -8.59
C PHE A 11 16.64 6.35 -8.22
N PHE A 12 16.66 5.42 -9.18
CA PHE A 12 16.31 4.01 -8.96
C PHE A 12 17.23 3.37 -7.92
N VAL A 13 18.55 3.49 -8.08
CA VAL A 13 19.54 2.91 -7.17
C VAL A 13 19.41 3.52 -5.77
N LEU A 14 19.30 4.84 -5.66
CA LEU A 14 19.12 5.51 -4.38
C LEU A 14 17.81 5.12 -3.69
N ALA A 15 16.71 4.99 -4.44
CA ALA A 15 15.43 4.53 -3.90
C ALA A 15 15.50 3.09 -3.36
N VAL A 16 16.25 2.19 -4.03
CA VAL A 16 16.49 0.83 -3.55
C VAL A 16 17.25 0.84 -2.22
N PHE A 17 18.32 1.63 -2.11
CA PHE A 17 19.05 1.78 -0.84
C PHE A 17 18.15 2.28 0.29
N VAL A 18 17.32 3.30 0.02
CA VAL A 18 16.35 3.81 0.98
C VAL A 18 15.34 2.73 1.38
N GLY A 19 14.83 1.95 0.42
CA GLY A 19 13.89 0.86 0.68
C GLY A 19 14.47 -0.20 1.63
N ILE A 20 15.71 -0.65 1.38
CA ILE A 20 16.42 -1.60 2.25
C ILE A 20 16.57 -1.02 3.66
N GLU A 21 17.11 0.19 3.77
CA GLU A 21 17.42 0.83 5.06
C GLU A 21 16.18 1.11 5.91
N VAL A 22 15.04 1.40 5.28
CA VAL A 22 13.76 1.62 5.98
C VAL A 22 13.15 0.28 6.42
N ILE A 23 13.08 -0.72 5.54
CA ILE A 23 12.45 -2.02 5.86
C ILE A 23 13.24 -2.76 6.95
N SER A 24 14.57 -2.67 6.95
CA SER A 24 15.43 -3.29 7.96
C SER A 24 15.18 -2.82 9.40
N LYS A 25 14.48 -1.68 9.59
CA LYS A 25 14.17 -1.13 10.92
C LYS A 25 12.73 -1.38 11.36
N VAL A 26 11.92 -2.11 10.59
CA VAL A 26 10.52 -2.39 10.96
C VAL A 26 10.48 -3.53 11.98
N PRO A 27 9.79 -3.37 13.13
CA PRO A 27 9.66 -4.44 14.12
C PRO A 27 8.86 -5.63 13.58
N THR A 28 9.15 -6.84 14.08
CA THR A 28 8.56 -8.09 13.57
C THR A 28 7.04 -8.14 13.62
N MET A 29 6.44 -7.49 14.64
CA MET A 29 5.00 -7.34 14.80
C MET A 29 4.32 -6.64 13.61
N LEU A 30 5.06 -5.81 12.86
CA LEU A 30 4.55 -5.05 11.74
C LEU A 30 4.85 -5.67 10.38
N HIS A 31 5.50 -6.85 10.27
CA HIS A 31 5.82 -7.43 8.97
C HIS A 31 4.58 -7.77 8.13
N THR A 32 3.50 -8.27 8.75
CA THR A 32 2.25 -8.57 8.03
C THR A 32 1.50 -7.30 7.60
N PRO A 33 1.28 -6.30 8.48
CA PRO A 33 0.80 -4.99 8.05
C PRO A 33 1.67 -4.33 6.99
N LEU A 34 3.00 -4.43 7.11
CA LEU A 34 3.96 -3.90 6.14
C LEU A 34 3.81 -4.58 4.78
N MET A 35 3.69 -5.91 4.74
CA MET A 35 3.44 -6.68 3.51
C MET A 35 2.14 -6.23 2.83
N SER A 36 1.08 -5.98 3.60
CA SER A 36 -0.17 -5.42 3.06
C SER A 36 0.00 -3.97 2.58
N GLY A 37 0.73 -3.15 3.34
CA GLY A 37 0.97 -1.75 3.01
C GLY A 37 1.79 -1.58 1.74
N THR A 38 2.85 -2.38 1.55
CA THR A 38 3.62 -2.38 0.30
C THR A 38 2.77 -2.90 -0.87
N ASN A 39 1.80 -3.80 -0.61
CA ASN A 39 0.80 -4.20 -1.60
C ASN A 39 -0.12 -3.05 -2.03
N ALA A 40 -0.47 -2.13 -1.14
CA ALA A 40 -1.24 -0.94 -1.47
C ALA A 40 -0.42 0.10 -2.25
N ILE A 41 0.85 0.29 -1.89
CA ILE A 41 1.75 1.28 -2.50
C ILE A 41 2.06 0.93 -3.96
N HIS A 42 2.28 -0.35 -4.29
CA HIS A 42 2.52 -0.74 -5.69
C HIS A 42 1.28 -0.55 -6.59
N GLY A 43 0.12 -0.25 -6.01
CA GLY A 43 -1.07 0.23 -6.71
C GLY A 43 -0.83 1.50 -7.56
N ILE A 44 0.34 2.14 -7.47
CA ILE A 44 0.82 3.18 -8.39
C ILE A 44 0.73 2.78 -9.87
N ILE A 45 0.67 1.48 -10.18
CA ILE A 45 0.36 0.96 -11.52
C ILE A 45 -0.91 1.59 -12.13
N LEU A 46 -1.84 2.10 -11.31
CA LEU A 46 -3.02 2.84 -11.75
C LEU A 46 -2.66 4.05 -12.62
N VAL A 47 -1.57 4.77 -12.32
CA VAL A 47 -1.12 5.90 -13.13
C VAL A 47 -0.76 5.44 -14.54
N GLY A 48 0.00 4.33 -14.65
CA GLY A 48 0.32 3.73 -15.93
C GLY A 48 -0.93 3.25 -16.69
N ALA A 49 -1.87 2.61 -15.99
CA ALA A 49 -3.13 2.16 -16.58
C ALA A 49 -3.96 3.32 -17.15
N LEU A 50 -4.02 4.45 -16.43
CA LEU A 50 -4.70 5.66 -16.90
C LEU A 50 -4.02 6.27 -18.14
N LEU A 51 -2.68 6.31 -18.18
CA LEU A 51 -1.94 6.78 -19.36
C LEU A 51 -2.19 5.90 -20.59
N ILE A 52 -2.21 4.57 -20.40
CA ILE A 52 -2.51 3.62 -21.48
C ILE A 52 -3.95 3.78 -21.96
N ALA A 53 -4.91 3.88 -21.03
CA ALA A 53 -6.32 4.06 -21.35
C ALA A 53 -6.57 5.39 -22.09
N ALA A 54 -5.88 6.47 -21.69
CA ALA A 54 -5.98 7.77 -22.34
C ALA A 54 -5.47 7.77 -23.80
N GLY A 55 -4.49 6.91 -24.12
CA GLY A 55 -3.95 6.75 -25.46
C GLY A 55 -4.65 5.69 -26.32
N ALA A 56 -5.76 5.11 -25.87
CA ALA A 56 -6.40 3.98 -26.53
C ALA A 56 -7.19 4.40 -27.79
N ASN A 57 -6.72 3.97 -28.97
CA ASN A 57 -7.32 4.31 -30.27
C ASN A 57 -8.00 3.14 -31.01
N SER A 58 -8.02 1.95 -30.43
CA SER A 58 -8.60 0.74 -31.03
C SER A 58 -9.56 0.10 -30.03
N PRO A 59 -10.64 -0.57 -30.48
CA PRO A 59 -11.54 -1.30 -29.58
C PRO A 59 -10.80 -2.26 -28.63
N VAL A 60 -9.73 -2.90 -29.11
CA VAL A 60 -8.90 -3.80 -28.29
C VAL A 60 -8.16 -3.04 -27.19
N THR A 61 -7.51 -1.91 -27.53
CA THR A 61 -6.75 -1.13 -26.54
C THR A 61 -7.65 -0.43 -25.54
N VAL A 62 -8.88 -0.08 -25.93
CA VAL A 62 -9.90 0.46 -25.02
C VAL A 62 -10.32 -0.59 -24.01
N ILE A 63 -10.61 -1.81 -24.43
CA ILE A 63 -11.00 -2.91 -23.53
C ILE A 63 -9.85 -3.24 -22.57
N LEU A 64 -8.62 -3.36 -23.09
CA LEU A 64 -7.45 -3.65 -22.25
C LEU A 64 -7.16 -2.51 -21.26
N GLY A 65 -7.27 -1.25 -21.69
CA GLY A 65 -7.12 -0.08 -20.83
C GLY A 65 -8.17 -0.05 -19.72
N LEU A 66 -9.42 -0.34 -20.04
CA LEU A 66 -10.50 -0.44 -19.06
C LEU A 66 -10.21 -1.53 -18.01
N LEU A 67 -9.83 -2.74 -18.45
CA LEU A 67 -9.46 -3.84 -17.56
C LEU A 67 -8.26 -3.47 -16.68
N ALA A 68 -7.23 -2.84 -17.26
CA ALA A 68 -6.06 -2.39 -16.51
C ALA A 68 -6.43 -1.40 -15.41
N VAL A 69 -7.29 -0.42 -15.70
CA VAL A 69 -7.76 0.56 -14.71
C VAL A 69 -8.58 -0.12 -13.61
N VAL A 70 -9.48 -1.04 -13.95
CA VAL A 70 -10.29 -1.77 -12.95
C VAL A 70 -9.41 -2.60 -12.02
N LEU A 71 -8.47 -3.35 -12.57
CA LEU A 71 -7.56 -4.19 -11.79
C LEU A 71 -6.62 -3.36 -10.91
N ALA A 72 -6.05 -2.29 -11.45
CA ALA A 72 -5.20 -1.38 -10.70
C ALA A 72 -5.97 -0.66 -9.57
N THR A 73 -7.20 -0.22 -9.84
CA THR A 73 -8.07 0.38 -8.83
C THR A 73 -8.42 -0.62 -7.73
N THR A 74 -8.73 -1.86 -8.09
CA THR A 74 -9.03 -2.92 -7.11
C THR A 74 -7.81 -3.22 -6.23
N ASN A 75 -6.61 -3.23 -6.80
CA ASN A 75 -5.37 -3.44 -6.06
C ASN A 75 -5.12 -2.31 -5.04
N VAL A 76 -5.20 -1.04 -5.46
CA VAL A 76 -4.93 0.10 -4.57
C VAL A 76 -5.99 0.20 -3.47
N VAL A 77 -7.27 0.13 -3.81
CA VAL A 77 -8.37 0.22 -2.83
C VAL A 77 -8.35 -0.97 -1.88
N GLY A 78 -8.24 -2.19 -2.40
CA GLY A 78 -8.18 -3.41 -1.59
C GLY A 78 -6.97 -3.41 -0.66
N GLY A 79 -5.81 -3.01 -1.17
CA GLY A 79 -4.57 -2.88 -0.40
C GLY A 79 -4.73 -1.90 0.77
N PHE A 80 -5.26 -0.70 0.53
CA PHE A 80 -5.45 0.29 1.60
C PHE A 80 -6.49 -0.15 2.64
N VAL A 81 -7.63 -0.73 2.22
CA VAL A 81 -8.67 -1.22 3.14
C VAL A 81 -8.16 -2.34 4.05
N VAL A 82 -7.42 -3.31 3.49
CA VAL A 82 -6.85 -4.41 4.29
C VAL A 82 -5.78 -3.88 5.24
N THR A 83 -4.91 -3.00 4.77
CA THR A 83 -3.85 -2.42 5.60
C THR A 83 -4.42 -1.62 6.77
N ASP A 84 -5.46 -0.81 6.54
CA ASP A 84 -6.11 -0.03 7.59
C ASP A 84 -6.69 -0.95 8.68
N ARG A 85 -7.44 -1.98 8.29
CA ARG A 85 -7.95 -3.00 9.23
C ARG A 85 -6.85 -3.71 10.01
N MET A 86 -5.70 -3.97 9.38
CA MET A 86 -4.56 -4.56 10.08
C MET A 86 -3.95 -3.60 11.11
N LEU A 87 -3.85 -2.31 10.78
CA LEU A 87 -3.31 -1.29 11.67
C LEU A 87 -4.26 -0.92 12.81
N GLU A 88 -5.58 -1.07 12.62
CA GLU A 88 -6.57 -0.90 13.69
C GLU A 88 -6.33 -1.84 14.88
N MET A 89 -5.76 -3.02 14.65
CA MET A 89 -5.43 -3.97 15.72
C MET A 89 -4.36 -3.45 16.69
N PHE A 90 -3.60 -2.42 16.28
CA PHE A 90 -2.59 -1.75 17.12
C PHE A 90 -3.16 -0.54 17.87
N LYS A 91 -4.38 -0.09 17.53
CA LYS A 91 -5.07 0.94 18.32
C LYS A 91 -5.54 0.25 19.60
N GLY A 92 -4.88 0.57 20.73
CA GLY A 92 -5.18 -0.03 22.02
C GLY A 92 -6.68 -0.06 22.29
N ARG A 93 -7.18 -1.21 22.76
CA ARG A 93 -8.58 -1.40 23.16
C ARG A 93 -8.92 -0.23 24.08
N GLN A 94 -9.86 0.63 23.69
CA GLN A 94 -10.37 1.66 24.61
C GLN A 94 -10.73 0.95 25.91
N ALA A 95 -10.09 1.33 27.00
CA ALA A 95 -10.36 0.75 28.31
C ALA A 95 -11.87 0.88 28.54
N GLN A 96 -12.58 -0.26 28.59
CA GLN A 96 -13.93 -0.25 29.13
C GLN A 96 -13.79 0.36 30.53
N PRO A 97 -14.62 1.35 30.90
CA PRO A 97 -14.58 1.89 32.25
C PRO A 97 -14.81 0.71 33.19
N ASN A 98 -13.80 0.36 33.99
CA ASN A 98 -13.91 -0.69 34.98
C ASN A 98 -15.05 -0.28 35.92
N THR A 99 -16.23 -0.86 35.75
CA THR A 99 -17.28 -0.78 36.78
C THR A 99 -16.66 -1.40 38.03
N PRO A 100 -16.53 -0.67 39.15
CA PRO A 100 -15.95 -1.21 40.36
C PRO A 100 -16.78 -2.42 40.78
N GLU A 101 -16.13 -3.59 40.83
CA GLU A 101 -16.71 -4.79 41.42
C GLU A 101 -17.03 -4.46 42.87
N THR A 102 -18.31 -4.24 43.15
CA THR A 102 -18.81 -3.96 44.49
C THR A 102 -18.43 -5.12 45.38
N ALA A 103 -17.53 -4.86 46.33
CA ALA A 103 -17.10 -5.81 47.34
C ALA A 103 -18.31 -6.45 48.01
N LYS A 104 -18.43 -7.78 47.89
CA LYS A 104 -19.41 -8.56 48.67
C LYS A 104 -19.03 -8.46 50.16
N PRO A 105 -19.98 -8.13 51.05
CA PRO A 105 -19.74 -8.21 52.48
C PRO A 105 -19.58 -9.67 52.91
N LYS A 106 -18.67 -9.89 53.87
CA LYS A 106 -18.29 -11.18 54.47
C LYS A 106 -19.47 -11.90 55.10
#